data_AF-L1I6Z5-F1
#
_entry.id   AF-L1I6Z5-F1
#
_cell.length_a   1.000
_cell.length_b   1.000
_cell.length_c   1.000
_cell.angle_alpha   90.00
_cell.angle_beta   90.00
_cell.angle_gamma   90.00
#
_symmetry.space_group_name_H-M   'P 1'
#
loop_
_entity.id
_entity.type
_entity.pdbx_description
1 polymer ?
#
loop_
_entity_poly.entity_id
_entity_poly.type
_entity_poly.pdbx_seq_one_letter_code
_entity_poly.pdbx_strand_id
1 'polypeptide(L)'
;MFSKTASTGLASKKPPPAYRTKPMSSWTVEDTIVFFKECVTEKKKVLNNIRSKEVDGDLLRAMEDDEMEEHIGLDGLMVKKLRKKMDGVSRDEEAENKIAALITFLEKIHLSQYHDRLVNDLGVADLKELPDLIENADFLERLALKFAEEARFKNAVRQIMHPSNAQTTLQPQSGKGSGRDTGRSGMASSRR
;
A
#
# COMPACT_ATOMS: atom_id res chain seq x y z
N MET A 1 -33.73 28.86 -43.68
CA MET A 1 -32.90 27.71 -43.29
C MET A 1 -31.70 28.24 -42.51
N PHE A 2 -31.64 28.03 -41.20
CA PHE A 2 -30.48 28.39 -40.37
C PHE A 2 -30.13 27.21 -39.48
N SER A 3 -29.06 26.51 -39.83
CA SER A 3 -28.47 25.46 -39.01
C SER A 3 -27.72 26.11 -37.84
N LYS A 4 -28.21 25.93 -36.62
CA LYS A 4 -27.44 26.20 -35.40
C LYS A 4 -26.61 24.96 -35.09
N THR A 5 -25.30 25.03 -35.32
CA THR A 5 -24.33 24.08 -34.79
C THR A 5 -24.13 24.37 -33.31
N ALA A 6 -24.57 23.45 -32.46
CA ALA A 6 -24.24 23.46 -31.04
C ALA A 6 -22.76 23.10 -30.88
N SER A 7 -21.93 24.10 -30.61
CA SER A 7 -20.56 23.92 -30.17
C SER A 7 -20.58 23.49 -28.70
N THR A 8 -20.54 22.18 -28.46
CA THR A 8 -20.36 21.61 -27.11
C THR A 8 -18.94 21.94 -26.66
N GLY A 9 -18.81 23.02 -25.89
CA GLY A 9 -17.56 23.37 -25.24
C GLY A 9 -17.16 22.25 -24.29
N LEU A 10 -16.08 21.54 -24.63
CA LEU A 10 -15.33 20.72 -23.70
C LEU A 10 -14.82 21.65 -22.59
N ALA A 11 -15.57 21.74 -21.49
CA ALA A 11 -15.11 22.37 -20.28
C ALA A 11 -13.85 21.62 -19.85
N SER A 12 -12.70 22.24 -20.09
CA SER A 12 -11.40 21.77 -19.64
C SER A 12 -11.46 21.64 -18.12
N LYS A 13 -11.71 20.42 -17.64
CA LYS A 13 -11.75 20.12 -16.20
C LYS A 13 -10.36 20.45 -15.68
N LYS A 14 -10.25 21.50 -14.86
CA LYS A 14 -9.00 21.78 -14.15
C LYS A 14 -8.56 20.48 -13.46
N PRO A 15 -7.27 20.11 -13.56
CA PRO A 15 -6.79 18.94 -12.87
C PRO A 15 -7.12 19.06 -11.38
N PRO A 16 -7.47 17.95 -10.71
CA PRO A 16 -7.72 17.98 -9.28
C PRO A 16 -6.49 18.56 -8.57
N PRO A 17 -6.70 19.34 -7.49
CA PRO A 17 -5.61 19.95 -6.76
C PRO A 17 -4.69 18.86 -6.20
N ALA A 18 -3.37 19.14 -6.22
CA ALA A 18 -2.33 18.15 -5.93
C ALA A 18 -2.47 17.46 -4.56
N TYR A 19 -3.05 18.14 -3.57
CA TYR A 19 -3.31 17.56 -2.24
C TYR A 19 -4.24 16.34 -2.27
N ARG A 20 -5.07 16.18 -3.30
CA ARG A 20 -6.01 15.04 -3.42
C ARG A 20 -5.37 13.76 -3.96
N THR A 21 -4.20 13.86 -4.57
CA THR A 21 -3.56 12.73 -5.28
C THR A 21 -2.32 12.22 -4.55
N LYS A 22 -2.10 12.68 -3.31
CA LYS A 22 -0.91 12.33 -2.55
C LYS A 22 -1.23 12.25 -1.06
N PRO A 23 -0.54 11.36 -0.31
CA PRO A 23 -0.77 11.16 1.11
C PRO A 23 -0.58 12.47 1.88
N MET A 24 -1.33 12.63 2.98
CA MET A 24 -1.29 13.87 3.78
C MET A 24 0.12 14.15 4.32
N SER A 25 0.88 13.10 4.61
CA SER A 25 2.29 13.19 5.03
C SER A 25 3.23 13.81 3.99
N SER A 26 2.82 13.87 2.73
CA SER A 26 3.61 14.48 1.63
C SER A 26 3.15 15.88 1.27
N TRP A 27 2.19 16.44 2.00
CA TRP A 27 1.65 17.76 1.71
C TRP A 27 2.63 18.84 2.15
N THR A 28 2.90 19.76 1.23
CA THR A 28 3.63 20.98 1.55
C THR A 28 2.71 21.98 2.24
N VAL A 29 3.28 23.08 2.72
CA VAL A 29 2.51 24.23 3.23
C VAL A 29 1.51 24.74 2.18
N GLU A 30 1.89 24.75 0.90
CA GLU A 30 0.98 25.21 -0.17
C GLU A 30 -0.19 24.24 -0.40
N ASP A 31 0.06 22.93 -0.35
CA ASP A 31 -1.00 21.93 -0.45
C ASP A 31 -2.00 22.07 0.70
N THR A 32 -1.48 22.30 1.91
CA THR A 32 -2.28 22.57 3.11
C THR A 32 -3.13 23.83 2.94
N ILE A 33 -2.55 24.93 2.43
CA ILE A 33 -3.29 26.16 2.15
C ILE A 33 -4.40 25.92 1.11
N VAL A 34 -4.13 25.16 0.05
CA VAL A 34 -5.13 24.83 -0.98
C VAL A 34 -6.25 23.97 -0.38
N PHE A 35 -5.92 22.97 0.42
CA PHE A 35 -6.89 22.16 1.14
C PHE A 35 -7.79 23.01 2.05
N PHE A 36 -7.21 23.94 2.83
CA PHE A 36 -8.00 24.84 3.67
C PHE A 36 -8.95 25.70 2.86
N LYS A 37 -8.48 26.31 1.76
CA LYS A 37 -9.31 27.13 0.88
C LYS A 37 -10.52 26.36 0.34
N GLU A 38 -10.32 25.13 -0.12
CA GLU A 38 -11.40 24.34 -0.73
C GLU A 38 -12.34 23.70 0.30
N CYS A 39 -11.81 23.24 1.43
CA CYS A 39 -12.53 22.33 2.32
C CYS A 39 -12.95 22.98 3.63
N VAL A 40 -12.24 24.00 4.11
CA VAL A 40 -12.40 24.54 5.47
C VAL A 40 -12.85 26.00 5.43
N THR A 41 -11.99 26.90 4.95
CA THR A 41 -12.16 28.37 5.01
C THR A 41 -11.27 29.12 4.02
N GLU A 42 -11.76 30.26 3.53
CA GLU A 42 -10.98 31.21 2.69
C GLU A 42 -10.48 32.43 3.50
N LYS A 43 -10.64 32.43 4.83
CA LYS A 43 -10.23 33.54 5.70
C LYS A 43 -8.72 33.79 5.57
N LYS A 44 -8.34 34.94 5.00
CA LYS A 44 -6.93 35.33 4.77
C LYS A 44 -6.06 35.23 6.03
N LYS A 45 -6.58 35.61 7.20
CA LYS A 45 -5.85 35.52 8.48
C LYS A 45 -5.42 34.09 8.79
N VAL A 46 -6.32 33.12 8.62
CA VAL A 46 -6.05 31.68 8.84
C VAL A 46 -4.99 31.19 7.87
N LEU A 47 -5.13 31.49 6.57
CA LEU A 47 -4.19 31.05 5.55
C LEU A 47 -2.79 31.66 5.72
N ASN A 48 -2.73 32.92 6.18
CA ASN A 48 -1.48 33.57 6.52
C ASN A 48 -0.83 32.93 7.74
N ASN A 49 -1.61 32.54 8.76
CA ASN A 49 -1.10 31.84 9.93
C ASN A 49 -0.50 30.47 9.55
N ILE A 50 -1.18 29.70 8.70
CA ILE A 50 -0.66 28.43 8.13
C ILE A 50 0.68 28.68 7.44
N ARG A 51 0.76 29.70 6.59
CA ARG A 51 1.99 30.05 5.87
C ARG A 51 3.10 30.49 6.83
N SER A 52 2.81 31.37 7.79
CA SER A 52 3.82 31.92 8.69
C SER A 52 4.36 30.92 9.70
N LYS A 53 3.56 29.92 10.05
CA LYS A 53 3.93 28.85 10.97
C LYS A 53 4.39 27.58 10.25
N GLU A 54 4.54 27.66 8.92
CA GLU A 54 5.00 26.56 8.08
C GLU A 54 4.21 25.26 8.33
N VAL A 55 2.89 25.38 8.49
CA VAL A 55 2.02 24.23 8.75
C VAL A 55 1.86 23.41 7.47
N ASP A 56 2.62 22.32 7.41
CA ASP A 56 2.52 21.27 6.40
C ASP A 56 1.52 20.18 6.81
N GLY A 57 1.36 19.15 5.98
CA GLY A 57 0.37 18.09 6.26
C GLY A 57 0.71 17.22 7.47
N ASP A 58 1.99 16.98 7.72
CA ASP A 58 2.43 16.19 8.88
C ASP A 58 2.19 16.97 10.18
N LEU A 59 2.59 18.25 10.23
CA LEU A 59 2.32 19.10 11.38
C LEU A 59 0.81 19.25 11.60
N LEU A 60 0.04 19.51 10.55
CA LEU A 60 -1.42 19.61 10.63
C LEU A 60 -2.06 18.34 11.20
N ARG A 61 -1.54 17.16 10.84
CA ARG A 61 -2.02 15.87 11.36
C ARG A 61 -1.73 15.71 12.85
N ALA A 62 -0.57 16.17 13.29
CA ALA A 62 -0.13 16.07 14.67
C ALA A 62 -0.77 17.10 15.62
N MET A 63 -1.21 18.24 15.10
CA MET A 63 -1.77 19.31 15.92
C MET A 63 -3.02 18.88 16.68
N GLU A 64 -3.14 19.31 17.93
CA GLU A 64 -4.33 19.16 18.77
C GLU A 64 -5.37 20.25 18.48
N ASP A 65 -6.62 20.04 18.92
CA ASP A 65 -7.72 20.97 18.66
C ASP A 65 -7.41 22.36 19.23
N ASP A 66 -6.87 22.44 20.45
CA ASP A 66 -6.51 23.69 21.11
C ASP A 66 -5.39 24.43 20.35
N GLU A 67 -4.41 23.69 19.82
CA GLU A 67 -3.34 24.27 18.99
C GLU A 67 -3.89 24.81 17.67
N MET A 68 -4.88 24.15 17.07
CA MET A 68 -5.53 24.66 15.86
C MET A 68 -6.31 25.96 16.12
N GLU A 69 -6.96 26.07 17.28
CA GLU A 69 -7.65 27.30 17.69
C GLU A 69 -6.67 28.43 17.97
N GLU A 70 -5.66 28.19 18.81
CA GLU A 70 -4.71 29.21 19.23
C GLU A 70 -3.76 29.60 18.09
N HIS A 71 -3.19 28.62 17.40
CA HIS A 71 -2.08 28.86 16.50
C HIS A 71 -2.49 29.13 15.07
N ILE A 72 -3.52 28.45 14.57
CA ILE A 72 -4.04 28.67 13.21
C ILE A 72 -5.14 29.75 13.25
N GLY A 73 -5.83 29.93 14.38
CA GLY A 73 -6.92 30.88 14.53
C GLY A 73 -8.25 30.35 14.00
N LEU A 74 -8.47 29.04 14.12
CA LEU A 74 -9.74 28.41 13.82
C LEU A 74 -10.72 28.59 14.97
N ASP A 75 -12.01 28.71 14.66
CA ASP A 75 -13.05 28.55 15.66
C ASP A 75 -13.37 27.05 15.84
N GLY A 76 -13.91 26.65 17.00
CA GLY A 76 -14.16 25.23 17.28
C GLY A 76 -15.09 24.53 16.28
N LEU A 77 -15.95 25.27 15.55
CA LEU A 77 -16.76 24.70 14.48
C LEU A 77 -15.91 24.41 13.24
N MET A 78 -14.97 25.30 12.90
CA MET A 78 -13.97 25.08 11.86
C MET A 78 -13.00 23.95 12.21
N VAL A 79 -12.58 23.81 13.47
CA VAL A 79 -11.75 22.68 13.93
C VAL A 79 -12.47 21.35 13.71
N LYS A 80 -13.73 21.23 14.16
CA LYS A 80 -14.54 20.02 13.91
C LYS A 80 -14.71 19.73 12.42
N LYS A 81 -14.93 20.77 11.61
CA LYS A 81 -15.04 20.63 10.15
C LYS A 81 -13.73 20.14 9.54
N LEU A 82 -12.60 20.68 9.97
CA LEU A 82 -11.25 20.31 9.55
C LEU A 82 -10.97 18.84 9.91
N ARG A 83 -11.19 18.41 11.16
CA ARG A 83 -11.01 17.02 11.60
C ARG A 83 -11.80 16.04 10.74
N LYS A 84 -13.09 16.32 10.51
CA LYS A 84 -13.93 15.48 9.64
C LYS A 84 -13.40 15.39 8.21
N LYS A 85 -12.78 16.46 7.69
CA LYS A 85 -12.19 16.47 6.35
C LYS A 85 -10.86 15.70 6.32
N MET A 86 -10.03 15.85 7.34
CA MET A 86 -8.79 15.10 7.50
C MET A 86 -9.05 13.59 7.63
N ASP A 87 -10.06 13.19 8.42
CA ASP A 87 -10.49 11.79 8.52
C ASP A 87 -10.85 11.19 7.16
N GLY A 88 -11.47 11.98 6.27
CA GLY A 88 -11.77 11.55 4.91
C GLY A 88 -10.49 11.28 4.12
N VAL A 89 -9.53 12.21 4.17
CA VAL A 89 -8.24 12.09 3.49
C VAL A 89 -7.43 10.89 4.02
N SER A 90 -7.40 10.70 5.34
CA SER A 90 -6.66 9.59 5.96
C SER A 90 -7.27 8.22 5.64
N ARG A 91 -8.60 8.12 5.49
CA ARG A 91 -9.26 6.89 5.06
C ARG A 91 -8.95 6.54 3.62
N ASP A 92 -8.88 7.55 2.75
CA ASP A 92 -8.49 7.37 1.35
C ASP A 92 -7.02 6.91 1.26
N GLU A 93 -6.12 7.51 2.04
CA GLU A 93 -4.70 7.10 2.12
C GLU A 93 -4.53 5.68 2.68
N GLU A 94 -5.27 5.30 3.72
CA GLU A 94 -5.23 3.95 4.27
C GLU A 94 -5.75 2.90 3.26
N ALA A 95 -6.82 3.23 2.53
CA ALA A 95 -7.35 2.38 1.47
C ALA A 95 -6.36 2.22 0.31
N GLU A 96 -5.74 3.32 -0.15
CA GLU A 96 -4.71 3.29 -1.18
C GLU A 96 -3.48 2.47 -0.73
N ASN A 97 -3.04 2.62 0.52
CA ASN A 97 -1.93 1.85 1.07
C ASN A 97 -2.26 0.34 1.16
N LYS A 98 -3.49 -0.02 1.55
CA LYS A 98 -3.94 -1.42 1.58
C LYS A 98 -3.95 -2.02 0.18
N ILE A 99 -4.47 -1.29 -0.80
CA ILE A 99 -4.46 -1.70 -2.22
C ILE A 99 -3.02 -1.83 -2.74
N ALA A 100 -2.14 -0.86 -2.45
CA ALA A 100 -0.74 -0.92 -2.85
C ALA A 100 0.00 -2.13 -2.24
N ALA A 101 -0.27 -2.44 -0.97
CA ALA A 101 0.26 -3.63 -0.32
C ALA A 101 -0.25 -4.92 -0.97
N LEU A 102 -1.54 -4.96 -1.34
CA LEU A 102 -2.16 -6.06 -2.08
C LEU A 102 -1.52 -6.25 -3.47
N ILE A 103 -1.31 -5.16 -4.23
CA ILE A 103 -0.60 -5.19 -5.52
C ILE A 103 0.80 -5.76 -5.34
N THR A 104 1.57 -5.22 -4.38
CA THR A 104 2.95 -5.66 -4.09
C THR A 104 3.00 -7.15 -3.76
N PHE A 105 2.02 -7.66 -3.01
CA PHE A 105 1.90 -9.09 -2.73
C PHE A 105 1.64 -9.91 -3.99
N LEU A 106 0.69 -9.50 -4.84
CA LEU A 106 0.36 -10.19 -6.08
C LEU A 106 1.54 -10.22 -7.06
N GLU A 107 2.32 -9.13 -7.14
CA GLU A 107 3.54 -9.08 -7.94
C GLU A 107 4.58 -10.11 -7.48
N LYS A 108 4.80 -10.24 -6.15
CA LYS A 108 5.75 -11.22 -5.58
C LYS A 108 5.42 -12.67 -5.94
N ILE A 109 4.15 -12.99 -6.14
CA ILE A 109 3.68 -14.33 -6.51
C ILE A 109 3.39 -14.46 -8.01
N HIS A 110 3.73 -13.45 -8.80
CA HIS A 110 3.51 -13.39 -10.25
C HIS A 110 2.03 -13.50 -10.66
N LEU A 111 1.14 -12.88 -9.89
CA LEU A 111 -0.31 -12.83 -10.10
C LEU A 111 -0.86 -11.38 -10.19
N SER A 112 -0.02 -10.40 -10.55
CA SER A 112 -0.43 -8.98 -10.64
C SER A 112 -1.60 -8.75 -11.61
N GLN A 113 -1.74 -9.58 -12.65
CA GLN A 113 -2.85 -9.54 -13.60
C GLN A 113 -4.23 -9.80 -12.98
N TYR A 114 -4.29 -10.32 -11.74
CA TYR A 114 -5.54 -10.60 -11.02
C TYR A 114 -5.96 -9.48 -10.06
N HIS A 115 -5.15 -8.41 -9.93
CA HIS A 115 -5.45 -7.26 -9.07
C HIS A 115 -6.83 -6.68 -9.34
N ASP A 116 -7.13 -6.37 -10.61
CA ASP A 116 -8.38 -5.68 -10.96
C ASP A 116 -9.60 -6.52 -10.60
N ARG A 117 -9.51 -7.85 -10.70
CA ARG A 117 -10.62 -8.75 -10.30
C ARG A 117 -10.75 -8.82 -8.78
N LEU A 118 -9.64 -8.89 -8.04
CA LEU A 118 -9.68 -8.90 -6.59
C LEU A 118 -10.30 -7.62 -6.03
N VAL A 119 -9.86 -6.46 -6.51
CA VAL A 119 -10.32 -5.18 -5.98
C VAL A 119 -11.71 -4.81 -6.52
N ASN A 120 -11.93 -4.88 -7.84
CA ASN A 120 -13.17 -4.35 -8.43
C ASN A 120 -14.31 -5.37 -8.48
N ASP A 121 -14.05 -6.62 -8.84
CA ASP A 121 -15.11 -7.64 -9.02
C ASP A 121 -15.46 -8.35 -7.71
N LEU A 122 -14.48 -8.45 -6.82
CA LEU A 122 -14.57 -9.21 -5.58
C LEU A 122 -14.51 -8.34 -4.33
N GLY A 123 -14.18 -7.05 -4.45
CA GLY A 123 -14.25 -6.07 -3.37
C GLY A 123 -13.15 -6.20 -2.31
N VAL A 124 -12.05 -6.89 -2.63
CA VAL A 124 -10.96 -7.18 -1.70
C VAL A 124 -9.91 -6.10 -1.82
N ALA A 125 -9.82 -5.26 -0.80
CA ALA A 125 -8.88 -4.14 -0.79
C ALA A 125 -7.72 -4.33 0.21
N ASP A 126 -7.84 -5.25 1.17
CA ASP A 126 -6.86 -5.48 2.23
C ASP A 126 -6.25 -6.90 2.15
N LEU A 127 -4.95 -7.00 2.39
CA LEU A 127 -4.23 -8.27 2.55
C LEU A 127 -4.80 -9.13 3.69
N LYS A 128 -5.35 -8.50 4.73
CA LYS A 128 -5.93 -9.19 5.88
C LYS A 128 -7.20 -9.97 5.56
N GLU A 129 -7.85 -9.69 4.44
CA GLU A 129 -9.05 -10.39 3.98
C GLU A 129 -8.69 -11.67 3.21
N LEU A 130 -7.47 -11.77 2.66
CA LEU A 130 -7.02 -12.94 1.87
C LEU A 130 -7.12 -14.29 2.60
N PRO A 131 -6.81 -14.40 3.91
CA PRO A 131 -7.01 -15.62 4.68
C PRO A 131 -8.44 -16.18 4.61
N ASP A 132 -9.45 -15.34 4.83
CA ASP A 132 -10.85 -15.77 4.83
C ASP A 132 -11.30 -16.16 3.41
N LEU A 133 -10.68 -15.56 2.40
CA LEU A 133 -10.98 -15.81 0.99
C LEU A 133 -10.46 -17.16 0.49
N ILE A 134 -9.31 -17.63 0.98
CA ILE A 134 -8.77 -18.94 0.56
C ILE A 134 -9.54 -20.13 1.17
N GLU A 135 -10.34 -19.88 2.20
CA GLU A 135 -11.26 -20.86 2.80
C GLU A 135 -12.59 -20.94 2.04
N ASN A 136 -12.92 -19.92 1.23
CA ASN A 136 -14.14 -19.87 0.42
C ASN A 136 -13.88 -20.38 -1.00
N ALA A 137 -14.34 -21.61 -1.30
CA ALA A 137 -14.14 -22.25 -2.61
C ALA A 137 -14.81 -21.47 -3.76
N ASP A 138 -16.04 -20.98 -3.56
CA ASP A 138 -16.79 -20.22 -4.57
C ASP A 138 -16.06 -18.94 -4.96
N PHE A 139 -15.38 -18.32 -4.00
CA PHE A 139 -14.59 -17.11 -4.23
C PHE A 139 -13.37 -17.38 -5.13
N LEU A 140 -12.65 -18.47 -4.88
CA LEU A 140 -11.50 -18.87 -5.68
C LEU A 140 -11.88 -19.25 -7.11
N GLU A 141 -13.04 -19.88 -7.29
CA GLU A 141 -13.60 -20.17 -8.61
C GLU A 141 -13.88 -18.88 -9.39
N ARG A 142 -14.43 -17.84 -8.73
CA ARG A 142 -14.67 -16.53 -9.35
C ARG A 142 -13.38 -15.80 -9.73
N LEU A 143 -12.29 -16.04 -9.02
CA LEU A 143 -10.98 -15.50 -9.38
C LEU A 143 -10.42 -16.15 -10.66
N ALA A 144 -10.92 -17.35 -11.02
CA ALA A 144 -10.58 -18.11 -12.22
C ALA A 144 -9.07 -18.31 -12.38
N LEU A 145 -8.39 -18.66 -11.28
CA LEU A 145 -6.99 -19.02 -11.28
C LEU A 145 -6.79 -20.39 -11.94
N LYS A 146 -5.69 -20.58 -12.65
CA LYS A 146 -5.26 -21.93 -13.03
C LYS A 146 -4.79 -22.68 -11.79
N PHE A 147 -4.85 -24.00 -11.82
CA PHE A 147 -4.45 -24.85 -10.69
C PHE A 147 -3.09 -24.47 -10.06
N ALA A 148 -2.07 -24.24 -10.89
CA ALA A 148 -0.73 -23.86 -10.42
C ALA A 148 -0.69 -22.45 -9.80
N GLU A 149 -1.52 -21.53 -10.29
CA GLU A 149 -1.65 -20.17 -9.79
C GLU A 149 -2.41 -20.16 -8.45
N GLU A 150 -3.49 -20.93 -8.35
CA GLU A 150 -4.26 -21.12 -7.13
C GLU A 150 -3.42 -21.73 -6.01
N ALA A 151 -2.63 -22.77 -6.31
CA ALA A 151 -1.73 -23.39 -5.35
C ALA A 151 -0.67 -22.39 -4.83
N ARG A 152 -0.09 -21.57 -5.72
CA ARG A 152 0.85 -20.50 -5.33
C ARG A 152 0.17 -19.44 -4.46
N PHE A 153 -1.01 -18.99 -4.86
CA PHE A 153 -1.80 -18.01 -4.11
C PHE A 153 -2.12 -18.49 -2.70
N LYS A 154 -2.72 -19.68 -2.57
CA LYS A 154 -3.04 -20.31 -1.27
C LYS A 154 -1.81 -20.45 -0.37
N ASN A 155 -0.69 -20.92 -0.92
CA ASN A 155 0.54 -21.07 -0.14
C ASN A 155 1.10 -19.73 0.32
N ALA A 156 1.07 -18.70 -0.53
CA ALA A 156 1.55 -17.37 -0.17
C ALA A 156 0.67 -16.69 0.89
N VAL A 157 -0.66 -16.83 0.80
CA VAL A 157 -1.59 -16.32 1.81
C VAL A 157 -1.36 -17.00 3.16
N ARG A 158 -1.16 -18.32 3.19
CA ARG A 158 -0.85 -19.06 4.43
C ARG A 158 0.47 -18.62 5.08
N GLN A 159 1.46 -18.21 4.28
CA GLN A 159 2.73 -17.67 4.80
C GLN A 159 2.56 -16.28 5.45
N ILE A 160 1.57 -15.49 5.02
CA ILE A 160 1.23 -14.22 5.69
C ILE A 160 0.62 -14.48 7.07
N MET A 161 -0.23 -15.51 7.20
CA MET A 161 -0.87 -15.88 8.48
C MET A 161 0.12 -16.45 9.52
N HIS A 162 1.22 -17.05 9.05
CA HIS A 162 2.25 -17.66 9.90
C HIS A 162 3.65 -17.16 9.51
N PRO A 163 4.07 -15.97 9.97
CA PRO A 163 5.41 -15.44 9.67
C PRO A 163 6.55 -16.29 10.28
N SER A 164 6.24 -17.17 11.23
CA SER A 164 7.20 -18.15 11.78
C SER A 164 7.23 -19.42 10.94
N ASN A 165 8.04 -19.46 9.87
CA ASN A 165 8.81 -20.65 9.40
C ASN A 165 9.45 -20.48 7.99
N ALA A 166 9.88 -19.28 7.59
CA ALA A 166 10.74 -19.13 6.40
C ALA A 166 12.24 -19.29 6.75
N GLN A 167 12.61 -20.38 7.42
CA GLN A 167 14.01 -20.81 7.56
C GLN A 167 14.07 -22.33 7.73
N THR A 168 13.73 -23.09 6.69
CA THR A 168 14.08 -24.53 6.67
C THR A 168 14.30 -25.01 5.24
N THR A 169 15.59 -25.22 4.94
CA THR A 169 16.14 -26.26 4.05
C THR A 169 16.10 -26.02 2.53
N LEU A 170 17.15 -25.34 2.06
CA LEU A 170 17.94 -25.80 0.91
C LEU A 170 19.42 -25.85 1.32
N GLN A 171 19.83 -26.93 1.99
CA GLN A 171 21.25 -27.27 2.04
C GLN A 171 21.58 -28.13 0.80
N PRO A 172 22.59 -27.75 -0.01
CA PRO A 172 23.12 -28.65 -1.01
C PRO A 172 23.86 -29.80 -0.31
N GLN A 173 23.46 -31.04 -0.59
CA GLN A 173 24.19 -32.23 -0.16
C GLN A 173 25.62 -32.15 -0.70
N SER A 174 26.55 -31.83 0.19
CA SER A 174 27.98 -31.94 -0.06
C SER A 174 28.32 -33.43 -0.06
N GLY A 175 28.56 -33.99 -1.24
CA GLY A 175 29.15 -35.31 -1.39
C GLY A 175 30.55 -35.33 -0.78
N LYS A 176 30.67 -35.82 0.46
CA LYS A 176 31.93 -36.26 1.05
C LYS A 176 32.00 -37.78 0.95
N GLY A 177 32.64 -38.25 -0.14
CA GLY A 177 33.14 -39.61 -0.22
C GLY A 177 34.25 -39.80 0.80
N SER A 178 33.92 -40.47 1.89
CA SER A 178 34.83 -40.82 2.98
C SER A 178 35.88 -41.82 2.49
N GLY A 179 37.15 -41.46 2.68
CA GLY A 179 38.30 -42.33 2.45
C GLY A 179 38.22 -43.59 3.30
N ARG A 180 38.60 -44.72 2.69
CA ARG A 180 38.86 -45.98 3.38
C ARG A 180 40.36 -46.19 3.43
N ASP A 181 40.83 -46.16 4.66
CA ASP A 181 42.14 -46.53 5.17
C ASP A 181 42.42 -48.01 4.86
N THR A 182 43.56 -48.31 4.21
CA THR A 182 44.22 -49.62 4.31
C THR A 182 45.71 -49.41 4.38
N GLY A 183 46.21 -49.18 5.58
CA GLY A 183 47.62 -49.39 5.90
C GLY A 183 48.00 -50.86 5.75
N ARG A 184 49.04 -51.14 4.96
CA ARG A 184 49.81 -52.39 5.03
C ARG A 184 51.29 -52.10 4.75
N SER A 185 52.01 -51.80 5.83
CA SER A 185 53.47 -51.86 5.89
C SER A 185 53.95 -53.32 5.88
N GLY A 186 55.11 -53.58 5.28
CA GLY A 186 55.96 -54.72 5.71
C GLY A 186 56.74 -55.46 4.62
N MET A 187 57.96 -54.97 4.37
CA MET A 187 59.22 -55.72 4.27
C MET A 187 59.35 -56.95 3.34
N ALA A 188 60.12 -56.72 2.28
CA ALA A 188 61.45 -57.29 1.97
C ALA A 188 61.73 -58.81 2.07
N SER A 189 62.40 -59.27 0.99
CA SER A 189 63.49 -60.25 0.91
C SER A 189 63.23 -61.68 0.42
N SER A 190 63.65 -61.89 -0.84
CA SER A 190 64.76 -62.79 -1.25
C SER A 190 64.53 -64.31 -1.47
N ARG A 191 65.23 -64.80 -2.52
CA ARG A 191 65.50 -66.17 -3.01
C ARG A 191 64.41 -66.75 -3.94
N ARG A 192 64.71 -67.25 -5.14
CA ARG A 192 65.95 -67.83 -5.72
C ARG A 192 66.21 -67.32 -7.13
#